data_AF-A0A7M1AX84-F1
#
_entry.id   AF-A0A7M1AX84-F1
#
_cell.length_a   1.000
_cell.length_b   1.000
_cell.length_c   1.000
_cell.angle_alpha   90.00
_cell.angle_beta   90.00
_cell.angle_gamma   90.00
#
_symmetry.space_group_name_H-M   'P 1'
#
loop_
_entity.id
_entity.type
_entity.pdbx_description
1 polymer ?
#
loop_
_entity_poly.entity_id
_entity_poly.type
_entity_poly.pdbx_seq_one_letter_code
_entity_poly.pdbx_strand_id
1 'polypeptide(L)' 'MMIREVGIFISLLIFLAVVIHPDLLSNLSERFSLMYERENYFHPFIYTFIVYLLLSLLRYMVIKAIQVIRKITNH' A
#
# COMPACT_ATOMS: atom_id res chain seq x y z
N MET A 1 14.20 8.98 7.01
CA MET A 1 13.64 8.68 5.68
C MET A 1 13.00 7.29 5.63
N MET A 2 13.73 6.23 5.99
CA MET A 2 13.22 4.83 5.98
C MET A 2 12.06 4.58 6.95
N ILE A 3 12.13 5.04 8.20
CA ILE A 3 11.07 4.82 9.22
C ILE A 3 9.70 5.36 8.76
N ARG A 4 9.68 6.51 8.08
CA ARG A 4 8.44 7.10 7.56
C ARG A 4 7.82 6.23 6.49
N GLU A 5 8.61 5.72 5.55
CA GLU A 5 8.10 4.86 4.48
C GLU A 5 7.66 3.50 5.01
N VAL A 6 8.38 2.95 6.00
CA VAL A 6 7.94 1.74 6.73
C VAL A 6 6.61 1.99 7.44
N GLY A 7 6.44 3.13 8.10
CA GLY A 7 5.17 3.48 8.75
C GLY A 7 4.02 3.62 7.76
N ILE A 8 4.24 4.25 6.60
CA ILE A 8 3.24 4.36 5.53
C ILE A 8 2.89 2.98 4.99
N PHE A 9 3.89 2.12 4.75
CA PHE A 9 3.68 0.77 4.24
C PHE A 9 2.90 -0.10 5.22
N ILE A 10 3.26 -0.09 6.51
CA ILE A 10 2.53 -0.85 7.56
C ILE A 10 1.08 -0.36 7.67
N SER A 11 0.87 0.96 7.61
CA SER A 11 -0.48 1.54 7.65
C SER A 11 -1.31 1.08 6.45
N LEU A 12 -0.73 1.12 5.25
CA LEU A 12 -1.35 0.63 4.02
C LEU A 12 -1.63 -0.87 4.06
N LEU A 13 -0.71 -1.66 4.63
CA LEU A 13 -0.85 -3.11 4.78
C LEU A 13 -2.05 -3.45 5.66
N ILE A 14 -2.15 -2.83 6.83
CA ILE A 14 -3.26 -3.06 7.76
C ILE A 14 -4.57 -2.63 7.11
N PHE A 15 -4.59 -1.44 6.50
CA PHE A 15 -5.78 -0.92 5.83
C PHE A 15 -6.26 -1.85 4.70
N LEU A 16 -5.37 -2.22 3.78
CA LEU A 16 -5.71 -3.10 2.65
C LEU A 16 -6.06 -4.51 3.11
N ALA A 17 -5.36 -5.05 4.10
CA ALA A 17 -5.67 -6.38 4.64
C ALA A 17 -7.10 -6.42 5.20
N VAL A 18 -7.51 -5.41 5.96
CA VAL A 18 -8.88 -5.29 6.49
C VAL A 18 -9.92 -5.05 5.38
N VAL A 19 -9.59 -4.25 4.36
CA VAL A 19 -10.50 -4.01 3.23
C VAL A 19 -10.72 -5.29 2.40
N ILE A 20 -9.68 -6.08 2.17
CA ILE A 20 -9.75 -7.31 1.36
C ILE A 20 -10.34 -8.46 2.19
N HIS A 21 -9.97 -8.56 3.47
CA HIS A 21 -10.44 -9.58 4.41
C HIS A 21 -11.08 -8.93 5.63
N PRO A 22 -12.32 -8.45 5.51
CA PRO A 22 -13.02 -7.78 6.62
C PRO A 22 -13.23 -8.71 7.82
N ASP A 23 -13.28 -10.02 7.57
CA ASP A 23 -13.38 -11.05 8.60
C ASP A 23 -12.10 -11.20 9.45
N LEU A 24 -10.97 -10.57 9.09
CA LEU A 24 -9.82 -10.45 9.99
C LEU A 24 -10.18 -9.74 11.30
N LEU A 25 -11.19 -8.86 11.30
CA LEU A 25 -11.64 -8.15 12.50
C LEU A 25 -12.45 -9.05 13.45
N SER A 26 -13.10 -10.09 12.94
CA SER A 26 -13.95 -10.99 13.72
C SER A 26 -13.29 -12.34 14.00
N ASN A 27 -12.64 -12.94 13.00
CA ASN A 27 -12.13 -14.32 13.04
C ASN A 27 -10.70 -14.40 12.49
N LEU A 28 -9.77 -13.69 13.13
CA LEU A 28 -8.36 -13.61 12.73
C LEU A 28 -7.72 -15.01 12.51
N SER A 29 -7.89 -15.92 13.47
CA SER A 29 -7.27 -17.24 13.44
C SER A 29 -7.76 -18.10 12.28
N GLU A 30 -9.07 -18.06 11.99
CA GLU A 30 -9.67 -18.85 10.92
C GLU A 30 -9.19 -18.36 9.55
N ARG A 31 -9.16 -17.04 9.35
CA ARG A 31 -8.64 -16.46 8.11
C ARG A 31 -7.17 -16.80 7.89
N PHE A 32 -6.34 -16.74 8.93
CA PHE A 32 -4.93 -17.15 8.81
C PHE A 32 -4.78 -18.65 8.48
N SER A 33 -5.57 -19.54 9.10
CA SER A 33 -5.56 -20.97 8.75
C SER A 33 -5.91 -21.19 7.28
N LEU A 34 -6.98 -20.54 6.81
CA LEU A 34 -7.42 -20.62 5.41
C LEU A 34 -6.36 -20.09 4.43
N MET A 35 -5.66 -19.01 4.79
CA MET A 35 -4.57 -18.48 3.95
C MET A 35 -3.36 -19.42 3.94
N TYR A 36 -3.05 -20.05 5.07
CA TYR A 36 -1.95 -21.00 5.20
C TYR A 36 -2.23 -22.28 4.40
N GLU A 37 -3.42 -22.84 4.53
CA GLU A 37 -3.87 -24.03 3.79
C GLU A 37 -3.86 -23.81 2.27
N ARG A 38 -4.14 -22.59 1.83
CA ARG A 38 -4.11 -22.21 0.41
C ARG A 38 -2.73 -21.75 -0.06
N GLU A 39 -1.70 -21.86 0.78
CA GLU A 39 -0.33 -21.37 0.54
C GLU A 39 -0.26 -19.90 0.11
N ASN A 40 -1.29 -19.12 0.45
CA ASN A 40 -1.50 -17.76 -0.03
C ASN A 40 -1.40 -16.74 1.11
N TYR A 41 -0.55 -16.95 2.09
CA TYR A 41 -0.41 -16.01 3.22
C TYR A 41 0.40 -14.75 2.86
N PHE A 42 1.12 -14.76 1.74
CA PHE A 42 1.90 -13.62 1.27
C PHE A 42 1.12 -12.58 0.46
N HIS A 43 -0.07 -12.91 -0.07
CA HIS A 43 -0.76 -11.98 -0.97
C HIS A 43 -1.08 -10.60 -0.37
N PRO A 44 -1.38 -10.41 0.94
CA PRO A 44 -1.65 -9.07 1.45
C PRO A 44 -0.41 -8.17 1.35
N PHE A 45 0.78 -8.75 1.54
CA PHE A 45 2.05 -8.05 1.39
C PHE A 45 2.32 -7.68 -0.07
N ILE A 46 2.10 -8.61 -1.01
CA ILE A 46 2.29 -8.37 -2.44
C ILE A 46 1.32 -7.30 -2.94
N TYR A 47 0.04 -7.40 -2.58
CA TYR A 47 -0.96 -6.38 -2.93
C TYR A 47 -0.58 -5.00 -2.39
N THR A 48 -0.19 -4.94 -1.11
CA THR A 48 0.24 -3.69 -0.50
C THR A 48 1.46 -3.11 -1.19
N PHE A 49 2.43 -3.95 -1.56
CA PHE A 49 3.61 -3.52 -2.31
C PHE A 49 3.25 -2.92 -3.67
N ILE A 50 2.39 -3.58 -4.44
CA ILE A 50 1.93 -3.08 -5.74
C ILE A 50 1.20 -1.74 -5.57
N VAL A 51 0.26 -1.64 -4.62
CA VAL A 51 -0.49 -0.41 -4.36
C VAL A 51 0.45 0.72 -3.92
N TYR A 52 1.36 0.44 -3.00
CA TYR A 52 2.35 1.42 -2.53
C TYR A 52 3.25 1.90 -3.67
N LEU A 53 3.69 1.01 -4.57
CA LEU A 53 4.47 1.37 -5.75
C LEU A 53 3.68 2.29 -6.69
N LEU A 54 2.40 1.97 -6.97
CA LEU A 54 1.53 2.80 -7.80
C LEU A 54 1.31 4.19 -7.20
N LEU A 55 1.04 4.27 -5.90
CA LEU A 55 0.90 5.55 -5.18
C LEU A 55 2.20 6.36 -5.20
N SER A 56 3.34 5.70 -5.10
CA SER A 56 4.66 6.34 -5.17
C SER A 56 4.95 6.90 -6.56
N LEU A 57 4.60 6.16 -7.61
CA LEU A 57 4.68 6.63 -9.00
C LEU A 57 3.75 7.82 -9.24
N LEU A 58 2.51 7.75 -8.77
CA LEU A 58 1.55 8.87 -8.86
C LEU A 58 2.10 10.11 -8.17
N ARG A 59 2.62 9.97 -6.94
CA ARG A 59 3.24 11.07 -6.19
C ARG A 59 4.39 11.70 -6.99
N TYR A 60 5.24 10.88 -7.60
CA TYR A 60 6.33 11.36 -8.43
C TYR A 60 5.83 12.14 -9.65
N MET A 61 4.82 11.62 -10.36
CA MET A 61 4.20 12.29 -11.51
C MET A 61 3.61 13.65 -11.13
N VAL A 62 2.89 13.73 -10.01
CA VAL A 62 2.30 14.99 -9.52
C VAL A 62 3.38 16.01 -9.19
N ILE A 63 4.44 15.61 -8.47
CA ILE A 63 5.56 16.51 -8.14
C ILE A 63 6.23 17.02 -9.42
N LYS A 64 6.48 16.13 -10.39
CA LYS A 64 7.06 16.52 -11.68
C LYS A 64 6.15 17.46 -12.45
N ALA A 65 4.85 17.21 -12.51
CA ALA A 65 3.89 18.09 -13.16
C ALA A 65 3.90 19.49 -12.53
N ILE A 66 3.88 19.59 -11.20
CA ILE A 66 3.94 20.86 -10.49
C ILE A 66 5.26 21.60 -10.78
N GLN A 67 6.39 20.89 -10.81
CA GLN A 67 7.69 21.49 -11.14
C GLN A 67 7.72 22.06 -12.57
N VAL A 68 7.14 21.34 -13.54
CA VAL A 68 7.04 21.81 -14.93
C VAL A 68 6.16 23.06 -15.01
N ILE A 69 4.98 23.06 -14.37
CA ILE A 69 4.08 24.21 -14.35
C ILE A 69 4.78 25.43 -13.75
N ARG A 70 5.42 25.29 -12.60
CA ARG A 70 6.16 26.39 -11.96
C ARG A 70 7.29 26.94 -12.84
N LYS A 71 7.98 26.07 -13.59
CA LYS A 71 9.04 26.50 -14.52
C LYS A 71 8.47 27.34 -15.67
N ILE A 72 7.28 27.00 -16.17
CA ILE A 72 6.60 27.75 -17.23
C ILE A 72 6.06 29.09 -16.71
N THR A 73 5.51 29.13 -15.49
CA THR A 73 4.91 30.35 -14.92
C THR A 73 5.95 31.39 -14.46
N ASN A 74 7.14 30.96 -14.05
CA ASN A 74 8.21 31.85 -13.57
C ASN A 74 9.15 32.35 -14.68
N HIS A 75 8.83 32.04 -15.95
CA HIS A 75 9.62 32.46 -17.10
C HIS A 75 8.81 33.41 -17.99
#